data_AF-A0ABD0PRG5-F1
#
_entry.id   AF-A0ABD0PRG5-F1
#
_cell.length_a   1.000
_cell.length_b   1.000
_cell.length_c   1.000
_cell.angle_alpha   90.00
_cell.angle_beta   90.00
_cell.angle_gamma   90.00
#
_symmetry.space_group_name_H-M   'P 1'
#
loop_
_entity.id
_entity.type
_entity.pdbx_description
1 polymer ?
#
loop_
_entity_poly.entity_id
_entity_poly.type
_entity_poly.pdbx_seq_one_letter_code
_entity_poly.pdbx_strand_id
1 'polypeptide(L)'
;GLGMILGVNHIGPFLLTNLLLERLKECAPSRVINVSSCGHDLGTIDFDCINTHKKLTLGSSDGDLFRAYTHSKLCNVLFTHELAKRLEGTNVTCYSLHP
;
A
#
# COMPACT_ATOMS: atom_id res chain seq x y z
N GLY A 1 11.08 -10.57 -9.79
CA GLY A 1 10.11 -9.45 -9.86
C GLY A 1 9.47 -9.23 -8.50
N LEU A 2 8.55 -8.27 -8.35
CA LEU A 2 7.93 -7.91 -7.06
C LEU A 2 6.66 -8.71 -6.70
N GLY A 3 6.28 -9.72 -7.51
CA GLY A 3 4.99 -10.38 -7.43
C GLY A 3 3.86 -9.52 -8.00
N MET A 4 2.97 -10.11 -8.81
CA MET A 4 1.91 -9.34 -9.48
C MET A 4 0.99 -8.63 -8.49
N ILE A 5 0.51 -9.34 -7.46
CA ILE A 5 -0.47 -8.82 -6.50
C ILE A 5 0.13 -7.65 -5.71
N LEU A 6 1.32 -7.80 -5.13
CA LEU A 6 1.95 -6.72 -4.37
C LEU A 6 2.35 -5.55 -5.27
N GLY A 7 2.86 -5.85 -6.46
CA GLY A 7 3.23 -4.85 -7.47
C GLY A 7 2.06 -3.95 -7.86
N VAL A 8 0.93 -4.56 -8.22
CA VAL A 8 -0.27 -3.84 -8.68
C VAL A 8 -1.01 -3.17 -7.51
N ASN A 9 -1.22 -3.89 -6.40
CA ASN A 9 -2.05 -3.37 -5.32
C ASN A 9 -1.36 -2.35 -4.44
N HIS A 10 -0.03 -2.40 -4.32
CA HIS A 10 0.71 -1.59 -3.36
C HIS A 10 1.89 -0.83 -3.98
N ILE A 11 2.87 -1.49 -4.60
CA ILE A 11 4.11 -0.80 -5.02
C ILE A 11 3.85 0.25 -6.11
N GLY A 12 3.00 -0.06 -7.09
CA GLY A 12 2.60 0.89 -8.13
C GLY A 12 1.95 2.15 -7.54
N PRO A 13 0.84 2.02 -6.77
CA PRO A 13 0.21 3.14 -6.08
C PRO A 13 1.17 3.89 -5.13
N PHE A 14 1.97 3.17 -4.35
CA PHE A 14 2.98 3.75 -3.46
C PHE A 14 3.92 4.69 -4.22
N LEU A 15 4.51 4.20 -5.32
CA LEU A 15 5.43 4.99 -6.13
C LEU A 15 4.71 6.18 -6.78
N LEU A 16 3.54 5.95 -7.36
CA LEU A 16 2.73 7.01 -7.99
C LEU A 16 2.42 8.13 -7.00
N THR A 17 1.96 7.80 -5.80
CA THR A 17 1.67 8.81 -4.77
C THR A 17 2.92 9.60 -4.37
N ASN A 18 4.06 8.95 -4.22
CA ASN A 18 5.32 9.64 -3.89
C ASN A 18 5.78 10.57 -5.02
N LEU A 19 5.64 10.16 -6.28
CA LEU A 19 5.98 10.99 -7.44
C LEU A 19 5.07 12.23 -7.56
N LEU A 20 3.81 12.12 -7.13
CA LEU A 20 2.83 13.21 -7.15
C LEU A 20 2.84 14.06 -5.87
N LEU A 21 3.66 13.71 -4.87
CA LEU A 21 3.55 14.26 -3.53
C LEU A 21 3.72 15.78 -3.47
N GLU A 22 4.73 16.31 -4.17
CA GLU A 22 4.96 17.76 -4.22
C GLU A 22 3.81 18.49 -4.92
N ARG A 23 3.29 17.91 -6.01
CA ARG A 23 2.14 18.49 -6.72
C ARG A 23 0.88 18.50 -5.87
N LEU A 24 0.66 17.47 -5.04
CA LEU A 24 -0.46 17.41 -4.10
C LEU A 24 -0.36 18.50 -3.03
N LYS A 25 0.86 18.80 -2.55
CA LYS A 25 1.11 19.89 -1.59
C LYS A 25 0.88 21.27 -2.22
N GLU A 26 1.35 21.50 -3.44
CA GLU A 26 1.13 22.74 -4.18
C GLU A 26 -0.35 23.01 -4.46
N CYS A 27 -1.12 21.94 -4.71
CA CYS A 27 -2.56 21.99 -4.97
C CYS A 27 -3.41 21.77 -3.72
N ALA A 28 -2.88 22.03 -2.52
CA ALA A 28 -3.67 21.91 -1.31
C ALA A 28 -4.90 22.85 -1.34
N PRO A 29 -6.09 22.42 -0.86
CA PRO A 29 -6.34 21.14 -0.21
C PRO A 29 -6.45 19.98 -1.19
N SER A 30 -5.77 18.87 -0.89
CA SER A 30 -5.74 17.66 -1.72
C SER A 30 -5.96 16.41 -0.87
N ARG A 31 -6.34 15.30 -1.50
CA ARG A 31 -6.65 14.03 -0.82
C ARG A 31 -6.08 12.83 -1.55
N VAL A 32 -5.51 11.91 -0.78
CA VAL A 32 -5.09 10.57 -1.24
C VAL A 32 -6.00 9.54 -0.59
N ILE A 33 -6.65 8.69 -1.38
CA ILE A 33 -7.54 7.64 -0.89
C ILE A 33 -7.07 6.28 -1.42
N ASN A 34 -6.63 5.40 -0.54
CA ASN A 34 -6.21 4.04 -0.89
C ASN A 34 -7.31 3.03 -0.59
N VAL A 35 -7.73 2.30 -1.62
CA VAL A 35 -8.72 1.22 -1.48
C VAL A 35 -8.07 -0.04 -0.94
N SER A 36 -8.45 -0.40 0.28
CA SER A 36 -8.07 -1.63 0.98
C SER A 36 -9.18 -2.70 0.87
N SER A 37 -9.30 -3.61 1.85
CA SER A 37 -10.31 -4.68 1.99
C SER A 37 -10.30 -5.19 3.44
N CYS A 38 -11.38 -5.82 3.93
CA CYS A 38 -11.39 -6.55 5.21
C CYS A 38 -10.27 -7.59 5.32
N GLY A 39 -9.77 -8.10 4.19
CA GLY A 39 -8.62 -9.00 4.18
C GLY A 39 -7.35 -8.43 4.82
N HIS A 40 -7.24 -7.11 4.98
CA HIS A 40 -6.09 -6.50 5.67
C HIS A 40 -5.92 -6.98 7.13
N ASP A 41 -7.01 -7.34 7.81
CA ASP A 41 -6.98 -7.84 9.20
C ASP A 41 -6.24 -9.18 9.33
N LEU A 42 -6.18 -9.95 8.24
CA LEU A 42 -5.47 -11.23 8.14
C LEU A 42 -4.06 -11.07 7.56
N GLY A 43 -3.67 -9.84 7.19
CA GLY A 43 -2.36 -9.56 6.62
C GLY A 43 -1.26 -9.60 7.68
N THR A 44 -0.05 -9.96 7.26
CA THR A 44 1.16 -9.85 8.08
C THR A 44 2.27 -9.24 7.23
N ILE A 45 3.09 -8.39 7.84
CA ILE A 45 4.25 -7.81 7.16
C ILE A 45 5.53 -8.50 7.63
N ASP A 46 6.17 -9.17 6.69
CA ASP A 46 7.54 -9.66 6.83
C ASP A 46 8.46 -8.68 6.09
N PHE A 47 9.06 -7.75 6.83
CA PHE A 47 9.93 -6.71 6.27
C PHE A 47 11.20 -7.31 5.64
N ASP A 48 11.71 -8.42 6.16
CA ASP A 48 12.88 -9.11 5.62
C ASP A 48 12.55 -9.73 4.26
N CYS A 49 11.37 -10.32 4.13
CA CYS A 49 10.86 -10.82 2.86
C CYS A 49 10.67 -9.70 1.82
N ILE A 50 10.13 -8.54 2.25
CA ILE A 50 9.94 -7.38 1.36
C ILE A 50 11.29 -6.88 0.84
N ASN A 51 12.29 -6.72 1.73
CA ASN A 51 13.61 -6.21 1.37
C ASN A 51 14.40 -7.16 0.46
N THR A 52 14.21 -8.48 0.63
CA THR A 52 14.95 -9.47 -0.15
C THR A 52 14.25 -9.87 -1.44
N HIS A 53 12.97 -9.53 -1.60
CA HIS A 53 12.09 -9.92 -2.70
C HIS A 53 11.98 -11.43 -2.96
N LYS A 54 12.56 -12.28 -2.11
CA LYS A 54 12.76 -13.72 -2.38
C LYS A 54 11.46 -14.53 -2.36
N LYS A 55 10.43 -14.07 -1.65
CA LYS A 55 9.17 -14.80 -1.42
C LYS A 55 7.94 -14.12 -2.01
N LEU A 56 8.10 -12.95 -2.64
CA LEU A 56 6.97 -12.17 -3.16
C LEU A 56 6.38 -12.75 -4.47
N THR A 57 7.10 -13.66 -5.13
CA THR A 57 6.80 -14.12 -6.49
C THR A 57 6.18 -15.52 -6.62
N LEU A 58 5.92 -16.24 -5.53
CA LEU A 58 5.73 -17.70 -5.61
C LEU A 58 4.54 -18.19 -4.79
N GLY A 59 3.36 -17.61 -5.02
CA GLY A 59 2.12 -18.28 -4.68
C GLY A 59 1.67 -19.14 -5.85
N SER A 60 1.81 -20.46 -5.76
CA SER A 60 1.33 -21.39 -6.78
C SER A 60 -0.04 -21.99 -6.45
N SER A 61 -0.60 -21.64 -5.29
CA SER A 61 -1.90 -22.06 -4.80
C SER A 61 -2.82 -20.87 -4.53
N ASP A 62 -4.14 -21.11 -4.57
CA ASP A 62 -5.15 -20.10 -4.23
C ASP A 62 -4.94 -19.53 -2.82
N GLY A 63 -4.51 -20.36 -1.87
CA GLY A 63 -4.20 -19.94 -0.50
C GLY A 63 -3.01 -18.98 -0.42
N ASP A 64 -1.98 -19.19 -1.24
CA ASP A 64 -0.83 -18.28 -1.30
C ASP A 64 -1.17 -16.96 -1.97
N LEU A 65 -2.00 -16.99 -3.03
CA LEU A 65 -2.49 -15.80 -3.70
C LEU A 65 -3.39 -14.98 -2.76
N PHE A 66 -4.27 -15.63 -2.01
CA PHE A 66 -5.09 -14.97 -0.99
C PHE A 66 -4.21 -14.35 0.10
N ARG A 67 -3.19 -15.07 0.59
CA ARG A 67 -2.24 -14.52 1.56
C ARG A 67 -1.50 -13.31 1.02
N ALA A 68 -0.97 -13.37 -0.21
CA ALA A 68 -0.33 -12.23 -0.85
C ALA A 68 -1.29 -11.03 -0.99
N TYR A 69 -2.57 -11.28 -1.28
CA TYR A 69 -3.60 -10.26 -1.34
C TYR A 69 -3.81 -9.60 0.03
N THR A 70 -4.04 -10.37 1.10
CA THR A 70 -4.23 -9.83 2.47
C THR A 70 -3.04 -8.95 2.90
N HIS A 71 -1.81 -9.38 2.60
CA HIS A 71 -0.60 -8.63 2.89
C HIS A 71 -0.56 -7.31 2.10
N SER A 72 -0.89 -7.35 0.81
CA SER A 72 -0.95 -6.13 -0.02
C SER A 72 -1.99 -5.11 0.49
N LYS A 73 -3.11 -5.59 1.04
CA LYS A 73 -4.17 -4.74 1.59
C LYS A 73 -3.76 -4.15 2.94
N LEU A 74 -3.05 -4.91 3.78
CA LEU A 74 -2.41 -4.36 4.98
C LEU A 74 -1.38 -3.27 4.63
N CYS A 75 -0.55 -3.49 3.60
CA CYS A 75 0.40 -2.45 3.16
C CYS A 75 -0.30 -1.14 2.78
N ASN A 76 -1.49 -1.19 2.16
CA ASN A 76 -2.25 0.02 1.83
C ASN A 76 -2.71 0.78 3.07
N VAL A 77 -3.16 0.08 4.11
CA VAL A 77 -3.57 0.70 5.38
C VAL A 77 -2.36 1.33 6.09
N LEU A 78 -1.26 0.58 6.20
CA LEU A 78 -0.04 1.07 6.85
C LEU A 78 0.58 2.25 6.10
N PHE A 79 0.59 2.20 4.77
CA PHE A 79 1.08 3.31 3.96
C PHE A 79 0.22 4.55 4.09
N THR A 80 -1.12 4.41 4.08
CA THR A 80 -2.00 5.56 4.34
C THR A 80 -1.72 6.17 5.71
N HIS A 81 -1.58 5.35 6.76
CA HIS A 81 -1.32 5.82 8.11
C HIS A 81 -0.01 6.58 8.22
N GLU A 82 1.07 6.02 7.65
CA GLU A 82 2.38 6.66 7.65
C GLU A 82 2.40 7.92 6.78
N LEU A 83 1.74 7.90 5.62
CA LEU A 83 1.66 9.05 4.74
C LEU A 83 0.90 10.21 5.40
N ALA A 84 -0.21 9.91 6.11
CA ALA A 84 -0.96 10.90 6.87
C ALA A 84 -0.06 11.61 7.90
N LYS A 85 0.70 10.84 8.68
CA LYS A 85 1.66 11.38 9.66
C LYS A 85 2.72 12.28 9.00
N ARG A 86 3.29 11.85 7.88
CA ARG A 86 4.31 12.62 7.15
C ARG A 86 3.77 13.91 6.53
N LEU A 87 2.47 13.97 6.25
CA LEU A 87 1.81 15.10 5.61
C LEU A 87 1.10 16.02 6.60
N GLU A 88 1.25 15.81 7.91
CA GLU A 88 0.77 16.74 8.93
C GLU A 88 1.28 18.17 8.64
N GLY A 89 0.36 19.12 8.67
CA GLY A 89 0.63 20.53 8.36
C GLY A 89 0.65 20.91 6.87
N THR A 90 0.49 19.97 5.94
CA THR A 90 0.52 20.25 4.49
C THR A 90 -0.85 20.48 3.84
N ASN A 91 -1.96 20.34 4.59
CA ASN A 91 -3.34 20.33 4.06
C ASN A 91 -3.62 19.26 2.98
N VAL A 92 -2.76 18.25 2.89
CA VAL A 92 -3.02 17.01 2.14
C VAL A 92 -3.49 15.95 3.13
N THR A 93 -4.68 15.41 2.92
CA THR A 93 -5.25 14.36 3.80
C THR A 93 -5.17 12.99 3.16
N CYS A 94 -5.02 11.95 3.97
CA CYS A 94 -4.88 10.58 3.50
C CYS A 94 -5.87 9.66 4.21
N TYR A 95 -6.58 8.84 3.44
CA TYR A 95 -7.57 7.90 3.95
C TYR A 95 -7.37 6.52 3.34
N SER A 96 -7.78 5.49 4.08
CA SER A 96 -7.92 4.14 3.56
C SER A 96 -9.33 3.66 3.87
N LEU A 97 -9.92 2.93 2.94
CA LEU A 97 -11.26 2.41 3.06
C LEU A 97 -11.32 0.96 2.60
N HIS A 98 -12.28 0.21 3.11
CA HIS A 98 -12.73 -1.05 2.54
C HIS A 98 -14.07 -0.78 1.81
N PRO A 99 -14.24 -1.19 0.54
CA PRO A 99 -15.52 -1.12 -0.16
C PRO A 99 -16.54 -2.13 0.35
#